data_AF-A0A926SLB0-F1
#
_entry.id   AF-A0A926SLB0-F1
#
_cell.length_a   1.000
_cell.length_b   1.000
_cell.length_c   1.000
_cell.angle_alpha   90.00
_cell.angle_beta   90.00
_cell.angle_gamma   90.00
#
_symmetry.space_group_name_H-M   'P 1'
#
loop_
_entity.id
_entity.type
_entity.pdbx_description
1 polymer ?
#
loop_
_entity_poly.entity_id
_entity_poly.type
_entity_poly.pdbx_seq_one_letter_code
_entity_poly.pdbx_strand_id
1 'polypeptide(L)'
;MRQAVLFLSRFLFSLWIVLISAFLLLLLQNAPSVPNTPFASLSIRTEQNSTVRLPNRIFTCTETGQQFQCQTELQDRLLALRLTKGKDYKYDFSNCRAEYGGRSVECKDTGLNYAPILAQMYEIKNLGLSSQQIQAIRQEYWSMNMLVRLGELRLLWISTGLSLAAGISAALFTWFHPGNLSKSFASFACGIGMYQLIGSWLGRVPYTLVTPYGFTPESWGSVVSGSAIVTGVITMLTTALLLWSSLNRFSKSLLSISTSAAIFSLCWWSLTWNSNHLLSLLGLADMFSQQGYSYLIMQIVQVVSILLAVAAAILLWLRTNQSIQRFLCLGCGFGAIALATNLLLSLLLGLGYVD
;
A
#
# COMPACT_ATOMS: atom_id res chain seq x y z
N MET A 1 37.23 -2.00 -12.67
CA MET A 1 35.83 -2.48 -12.71
C MET A 1 35.13 -2.43 -11.35
N ARG A 2 35.71 -2.97 -10.27
CA ARG A 2 35.07 -2.99 -8.93
C ARG A 2 34.62 -1.61 -8.41
N GLN A 3 35.45 -0.56 -8.54
CA GLN A 3 35.10 0.79 -8.10
C GLN A 3 33.94 1.41 -8.91
N ALA A 4 33.87 1.18 -10.22
CA ALA A 4 32.79 1.68 -11.06
C ALA A 4 31.43 1.04 -10.69
N VAL A 5 31.43 -0.27 -10.42
CA VAL A 5 30.22 -0.99 -9.98
C VAL A 5 29.78 -0.53 -8.59
N LEU A 6 30.72 -0.28 -7.69
CA LEU A 6 30.44 0.26 -6.36
C LEU A 6 29.82 1.67 -6.45
N PHE A 7 30.41 2.55 -7.26
CA PHE A 7 29.85 3.87 -7.55
C PHE A 7 28.42 3.77 -8.09
N LEU A 8 28.20 2.92 -9.09
CA LEU A 8 26.88 2.73 -9.71
C LEU A 8 25.85 2.24 -8.68
N SER A 9 26.20 1.27 -7.83
CA SER A 9 25.26 0.75 -6.81
C SER A 9 24.84 1.83 -5.79
N ARG A 10 25.78 2.66 -5.33
CA ARG A 10 25.51 3.75 -4.38
C ARG A 10 24.72 4.88 -5.04
N PHE A 11 25.05 5.18 -6.29
CA PHE A 11 24.33 6.16 -7.09
C PHE A 11 22.88 5.74 -7.30
N LEU A 12 22.63 4.49 -7.73
CA LEU A 12 21.27 3.96 -7.92
C LEU A 12 20.47 3.95 -6.63
N PHE A 13 21.08 3.55 -5.51
CA PHE A 13 20.41 3.59 -4.20
C PHE A 13 20.05 5.03 -3.77
N SER A 14 20.97 5.98 -3.96
CA SER A 14 20.72 7.39 -3.65
C SER A 14 19.65 8.00 -4.56
N LEU A 15 19.70 7.69 -5.86
CA LEU A 15 18.69 8.10 -6.83
C LEU A 15 17.31 7.56 -6.45
N TRP A 16 17.23 6.28 -6.03
CA TRP A 16 15.99 5.68 -5.55
C TRP A 16 15.44 6.43 -4.32
N ILE A 17 16.29 6.78 -3.34
CA ILE A 17 15.88 7.57 -2.16
C ILE A 17 15.31 8.93 -2.57
N VAL A 18 15.95 9.62 -3.53
CA VAL A 18 15.47 10.91 -4.01
C VAL A 18 14.12 10.76 -4.71
N LEU A 19 13.98 9.76 -5.59
CA LEU A 19 12.74 9.51 -6.32
C LEU A 19 11.57 9.15 -5.40
N ILE A 20 11.78 8.23 -4.45
CA ILE A 20 10.73 7.85 -3.51
C ILE A 20 10.33 9.02 -2.61
N SER A 21 11.30 9.82 -2.15
CA SER A 21 11.01 10.98 -1.30
C SER A 21 10.24 12.06 -2.07
N ALA A 22 10.63 12.36 -3.31
CA ALA A 22 9.92 13.31 -4.16
C ALA A 22 8.49 12.83 -4.46
N PHE A 23 8.33 11.53 -4.75
CA PHE A 23 7.02 10.93 -4.97
C PHE A 23 6.13 11.00 -3.73
N LEU A 24 6.65 10.64 -2.56
CA LEU A 24 5.92 10.72 -1.29
C LEU A 24 5.51 12.15 -0.94
N LEU A 25 6.42 13.12 -1.10
CA LEU A 25 6.10 14.54 -0.91
C LEU A 25 4.99 15.00 -1.85
N LEU A 26 5.05 14.59 -3.12
CA LEU A 26 4.04 14.93 -4.11
C LEU A 26 2.67 14.35 -3.76
N LEU A 27 2.60 13.11 -3.27
CA LEU A 27 1.35 12.49 -2.81
C LEU A 27 0.81 13.18 -1.55
N LEU A 28 1.66 13.41 -0.54
CA LEU A 28 1.23 14.04 0.72
C LEU A 28 0.75 15.49 0.50
N GLN A 29 1.47 16.27 -0.31
CA GLN A 29 1.12 17.66 -0.60
C GLN A 29 -0.13 17.81 -1.46
N ASN A 30 -0.59 16.75 -2.13
CA ASN A 30 -1.73 16.81 -3.04
C ASN A 30 -2.80 15.77 -2.70
N ALA A 31 -2.77 15.28 -1.46
CA ALA A 31 -3.67 14.25 -0.98
C ALA A 31 -5.13 14.68 -1.17
N PRO A 32 -5.95 13.84 -1.83
CA PRO A 32 -7.39 14.04 -1.94
C PRO A 32 -8.06 14.17 -0.59
N SER A 33 -7.60 13.35 0.38
CA SER A 33 -8.22 13.21 1.69
C SER A 33 -7.28 13.53 2.85
N VAL A 34 -7.78 14.26 3.86
CA VAL A 34 -7.14 14.47 5.17
C VAL A 34 -7.99 13.91 6.32
N PRO A 35 -7.37 13.45 7.43
CA PRO A 35 -8.06 12.69 8.47
C PRO A 35 -9.11 13.44 9.30
N ASN A 36 -9.18 14.77 9.22
CA ASN A 36 -10.06 15.60 10.06
C ASN A 36 -11.34 16.06 9.35
N THR A 37 -11.59 15.59 8.12
CA THR A 37 -12.79 15.95 7.36
C THR A 37 -13.73 14.75 7.23
N PRO A 38 -15.06 14.98 7.31
CA PRO A 38 -16.04 13.90 7.38
C PRO A 38 -16.24 13.15 6.05
N PHE A 39 -15.74 13.67 4.93
CA PHE A 39 -15.88 13.08 3.59
C PHE A 39 -14.52 12.92 2.91
N ALA A 40 -14.42 11.97 1.97
CA ALA A 40 -13.15 11.62 1.32
C ALA A 40 -12.76 12.61 0.21
N SER A 41 -13.69 12.91 -0.70
CA SER A 41 -13.44 13.88 -1.78
C SER A 41 -14.74 14.49 -2.29
N LEU A 42 -14.61 15.64 -2.95
CA LEU A 42 -15.73 16.30 -3.61
C LEU A 42 -15.36 16.56 -5.07
N SER A 43 -16.27 16.23 -5.99
CA SER A 43 -16.12 16.49 -7.41
C SER A 43 -17.21 17.44 -7.91
N ILE A 44 -16.83 18.37 -8.77
CA ILE A 44 -17.74 19.25 -9.49
C ILE A 44 -17.94 18.64 -10.88
N ARG A 45 -19.18 18.25 -11.20
CA ARG A 45 -19.55 17.81 -12.53
C ARG A 45 -20.29 18.91 -13.28
N THR A 46 -19.82 19.14 -14.48
CA THR A 46 -20.29 20.21 -15.36
C THR A 46 -21.14 19.62 -16.48
N GLU A 47 -22.02 20.41 -17.10
CA GLU A 47 -22.90 19.97 -18.19
C GLU A 47 -22.13 19.38 -19.38
N GLN A 48 -20.90 19.85 -19.61
CA GLN A 48 -19.98 19.34 -20.64
C GLN A 48 -19.23 18.06 -20.23
N ASN A 49 -19.71 17.35 -19.20
CA ASN A 49 -19.14 16.13 -18.63
C ASN A 49 -17.68 16.25 -18.16
N SER A 50 -17.21 17.48 -17.95
CA SER A 50 -15.89 17.71 -17.36
C SER A 50 -16.03 17.65 -15.83
N THR A 51 -15.18 16.87 -15.19
CA THR A 51 -15.11 16.76 -13.74
C THR A 51 -13.90 17.51 -13.22
N VAL A 52 -14.06 18.20 -12.10
CA VAL A 52 -12.96 18.81 -11.34
C VAL A 52 -13.06 18.30 -9.93
N ARG A 53 -12.01 17.68 -9.41
CA ARG A 53 -11.97 17.23 -8.02
C ARG A 53 -11.37 18.32 -7.14
N LEU A 54 -11.99 18.50 -5.99
CA LEU A 54 -11.56 19.38 -4.92
C LEU A 54 -11.05 18.52 -3.76
N PRO A 55 -9.90 18.87 -3.18
CA PRO A 55 -9.40 18.16 -2.02
C PRO A 55 -10.29 18.47 -0.82
N ASN A 56 -10.51 17.53 0.09
CA ASN A 56 -11.33 17.83 1.27
C ASN A 56 -10.67 18.85 2.22
N ARG A 57 -9.34 19.01 2.17
CA ARG A 57 -8.58 19.94 3.02
C ARG A 57 -8.92 21.43 2.87
N ILE A 58 -9.52 21.84 1.74
CA ILE A 58 -9.94 23.25 1.56
C ILE A 58 -11.25 23.56 2.30
N PHE A 59 -11.93 22.52 2.80
CA PHE A 59 -13.17 22.67 3.54
C PHE A 59 -12.88 22.79 5.03
N THR A 60 -13.44 23.82 5.64
CA THR A 60 -13.51 23.95 7.10
C THR A 60 -14.80 23.30 7.57
N CYS A 61 -14.70 22.22 8.34
CA CYS A 61 -15.84 21.47 8.83
C CYS A 61 -16.04 21.67 10.33
N THR A 62 -17.25 22.05 10.72
CA THR A 62 -17.69 22.13 12.11
C THR A 62 -18.81 21.12 12.37
N GLU A 63 -18.66 20.34 13.43
CA GLU A 63 -19.69 19.43 13.90
C GLU A 63 -20.72 20.22 14.72
N THR A 64 -22.00 20.14 14.36
CA THR A 64 -23.10 20.82 15.06
C THR A 64 -24.22 19.81 15.27
N GLY A 65 -24.23 19.17 16.45
CA GLY A 65 -25.19 18.12 16.78
C GLY A 65 -25.05 16.89 15.87
N GLN A 66 -26.11 16.54 15.14
CA GLN A 66 -26.13 15.41 14.20
C GLN A 66 -25.70 15.78 12.77
N GLN A 67 -25.15 16.97 12.56
CA GLN A 67 -24.76 17.46 11.24
C GLN A 67 -23.30 17.92 11.22
N PHE A 68 -22.63 17.70 10.10
CA PHE A 68 -21.40 18.41 9.75
C PHE A 68 -21.72 19.54 8.79
N GLN A 69 -21.25 20.74 9.11
CA GLN A 69 -21.28 21.89 8.22
C GLN A 69 -19.87 22.11 7.70
N CYS A 70 -19.65 21.89 6.41
CA CYS A 70 -18.36 22.05 5.76
C CYS A 70 -18.43 23.18 4.74
N GLN A 71 -17.51 24.14 4.79
CA GLN A 71 -17.55 25.30 3.90
C GLN A 71 -16.18 25.64 3.33
N THR A 72 -16.18 26.15 2.10
CA THR A 72 -14.99 26.64 1.40
C THR A 72 -15.38 27.77 0.44
N GLU A 73 -14.43 28.60 0.03
CA GLU A 73 -14.66 29.62 -0.98
C GLU A 73 -14.14 29.15 -2.34
N LEU A 74 -14.97 29.27 -3.38
CA LEU A 74 -14.63 28.94 -4.76
C LEU A 74 -15.05 30.09 -5.66
N GLN A 75 -14.06 30.73 -6.32
CA GLN A 75 -14.30 31.85 -7.23
C GLN A 75 -15.12 32.97 -6.55
N ASP A 76 -14.65 33.41 -5.37
CA ASP A 76 -15.27 34.48 -4.56
C ASP A 76 -16.70 34.21 -4.09
N ARG A 77 -17.11 32.93 -4.07
CA ARG A 77 -18.44 32.51 -3.58
C ARG A 77 -18.29 31.34 -2.62
N LEU A 78 -19.05 31.38 -1.53
CA LEU A 78 -19.08 30.32 -0.55
C LEU A 78 -19.77 29.07 -1.12
N LEU A 79 -19.08 27.94 -1.04
CA LEU A 79 -19.65 26.61 -1.20
C LEU A 79 -19.82 26.01 0.20
N ALA A 80 -21.06 25.79 0.61
CA ALA A 80 -21.41 25.18 1.89
C ALA A 80 -22.05 23.81 1.69
N LEU A 81 -21.62 22.83 2.48
CA LEU A 81 -22.12 21.47 2.53
C LEU A 81 -22.68 21.20 3.91
N ARG A 82 -23.88 20.62 3.97
CA ARG A 82 -24.47 20.10 5.19
C ARG A 82 -24.66 18.60 5.04
N LEU A 83 -23.94 17.84 5.86
CA LEU A 83 -23.97 16.39 5.88
C LEU A 83 -24.68 15.92 7.14
N THR A 84 -25.74 15.12 7.00
CA THR A 84 -26.49 14.59 8.15
C THR A 84 -26.00 13.19 8.49
N LYS A 85 -25.55 12.97 9.73
CA LYS A 85 -25.00 11.68 10.17
C LYS A 85 -26.03 10.56 10.03
N GLY A 86 -25.56 9.40 9.56
CA GLY A 86 -26.29 8.13 9.54
C GLY A 86 -26.29 7.45 10.90
N LYS A 87 -26.82 6.22 10.95
CA LYS A 87 -26.96 5.43 12.19
C LYS A 87 -25.79 4.48 12.43
N ASP A 88 -25.06 4.10 11.38
CA ASP A 88 -24.21 2.91 11.41
C ASP A 88 -22.74 3.20 11.75
N TYR A 89 -22.14 4.29 11.23
CA TYR A 89 -20.76 4.66 11.53
C TYR A 89 -20.51 6.18 11.42
N LYS A 90 -19.40 6.65 12.00
CA LYS A 90 -19.08 8.10 12.14
C LYS A 90 -19.01 8.87 10.82
N TYR A 91 -18.67 8.20 9.71
CA TYR A 91 -18.54 8.77 8.38
C TYR A 91 -19.68 8.35 7.44
N ASP A 92 -20.75 7.78 8.00
CA ASP A 92 -21.98 7.51 7.28
C ASP A 92 -22.82 8.77 7.25
N PHE A 93 -23.31 9.15 6.08
CA PHE A 93 -24.25 10.26 5.95
C PHE A 93 -25.48 9.83 5.18
N SER A 94 -26.64 10.18 5.74
CA SER A 94 -27.95 9.88 5.18
C SER A 94 -28.41 10.91 4.15
N ASN A 95 -27.82 12.11 4.16
CA ASN A 95 -28.19 13.19 3.26
C ASN A 95 -27.05 14.21 3.11
N CYS A 96 -26.81 14.65 1.87
CA CYS A 96 -25.95 15.78 1.54
C CYS A 96 -26.78 16.91 0.94
N ARG A 97 -26.68 18.11 1.53
CA ARG A 97 -27.21 19.35 0.95
C ARG A 97 -26.07 20.30 0.66
N ALA A 98 -26.09 20.93 -0.52
CA ALA A 98 -25.05 21.86 -0.94
C ALA A 98 -25.67 23.21 -1.34
N GLU A 99 -25.01 24.30 -0.98
CA GLU A 99 -25.37 25.67 -1.33
C GLU A 99 -24.13 26.37 -1.92
N TYR A 100 -24.27 27.02 -3.07
CA TYR A 100 -23.21 27.80 -3.71
C TYR A 100 -23.67 29.24 -3.92
N GLY A 101 -22.98 30.21 -3.30
CA GLY A 101 -23.37 31.63 -3.35
C GLY A 101 -24.82 31.87 -2.88
N GLY A 102 -25.29 31.10 -1.89
CA GLY A 102 -26.65 31.16 -1.36
C GLY A 102 -27.73 30.45 -2.19
N ARG A 103 -27.37 29.76 -3.29
CA ARG A 103 -28.31 28.98 -4.11
C ARG A 103 -28.14 27.49 -3.82
N SER A 104 -29.25 26.78 -3.68
CA SER A 104 -29.23 25.32 -3.55
C SER A 104 -28.67 24.69 -4.83
N VAL A 105 -27.71 23.79 -4.69
CA VAL A 105 -27.14 22.99 -5.78
C VAL A 105 -27.30 21.50 -5.46
N GLU A 106 -27.26 20.67 -6.49
CA GLU A 106 -27.40 19.22 -6.31
C GLU A 106 -26.14 18.65 -5.67
N CYS A 107 -26.29 17.86 -4.61
CA CYS A 107 -25.22 17.05 -4.04
C CYS A 107 -25.63 15.58 -4.10
N LYS A 108 -24.76 14.75 -4.66
CA LYS A 108 -24.99 13.32 -4.82
C LYS A 108 -23.85 12.51 -4.21
N ASP A 109 -24.19 11.48 -3.44
CA ASP A 109 -23.23 10.45 -3.03
C ASP A 109 -22.84 9.57 -4.24
N THR A 110 -21.55 9.38 -4.42
CA THR A 110 -20.93 8.61 -5.50
C THR A 110 -20.21 7.35 -5.04
N GLY A 111 -20.23 7.06 -3.74
CA GLY A 111 -19.63 5.87 -3.15
C GLY A 111 -18.69 6.19 -2.00
N LEU A 112 -17.93 5.18 -1.58
CA LEU A 112 -16.99 5.25 -0.47
C LEU A 112 -15.55 5.19 -0.98
N ASN A 113 -14.64 5.83 -0.24
CA ASN A 113 -13.20 5.72 -0.45
C ASN A 113 -12.53 5.42 0.89
N TYR A 114 -11.45 4.65 0.88
CA TYR A 114 -10.77 4.18 2.10
C TYR A 114 -10.29 5.31 3.03
N ALA A 115 -9.98 6.51 2.52
CA ALA A 115 -9.46 7.61 3.33
C ALA A 115 -10.55 8.56 3.86
N PRO A 116 -10.63 8.86 5.18
CA PRO A 116 -9.75 8.41 6.25
C PRO A 116 -10.04 7.03 6.86
N ILE A 117 -11.30 6.59 6.87
CA ILE A 117 -11.74 5.18 7.09
C ILE A 117 -13.10 5.06 6.42
N LEU A 118 -13.15 4.60 5.17
CA LEU A 118 -14.40 4.41 4.38
C LEU A 118 -15.33 5.65 4.44
N ALA A 119 -14.87 6.78 3.94
CA ALA A 119 -15.65 8.01 3.91
C ALA A 119 -16.33 8.22 2.55
N GLN A 120 -17.50 8.85 2.56
CA GLN A 120 -18.29 9.10 1.36
C GLN A 120 -17.62 10.11 0.42
N MET A 121 -17.81 9.90 -0.89
CA MET A 121 -17.39 10.78 -1.97
C MET A 121 -18.61 11.47 -2.56
N TYR A 122 -18.53 12.79 -2.73
CA TYR A 122 -19.66 13.58 -3.24
C TYR A 122 -19.40 14.16 -4.62
N GLU A 123 -20.47 14.27 -5.40
CA GLU A 123 -20.52 15.00 -6.67
C GLU A 123 -21.52 16.15 -6.56
N ILE A 124 -21.07 17.37 -6.85
CA ILE A 124 -21.91 18.56 -6.97
C ILE A 124 -22.19 18.86 -8.43
N LYS A 125 -23.44 19.17 -8.75
CA LYS A 125 -23.89 19.58 -10.08
C LYS A 125 -24.54 20.96 -10.07
N ASN A 126 -24.69 21.53 -11.26
CA ASN A 126 -25.47 22.73 -11.51
C ASN A 126 -24.98 23.98 -10.75
N LEU A 127 -23.66 24.12 -10.54
CA LEU A 127 -23.10 25.33 -9.92
C LEU A 127 -23.22 26.59 -10.79
N GLY A 128 -23.57 26.45 -12.08
CA GLY A 128 -23.66 27.57 -13.02
C GLY A 128 -22.32 28.24 -13.32
N LEU A 129 -21.21 27.52 -13.14
CA LEU A 129 -19.85 28.00 -13.45
C LEU A 129 -19.60 27.97 -14.96
N SER A 130 -18.96 29.03 -15.47
CA SER A 130 -18.50 29.06 -16.86
C SER A 130 -17.32 28.11 -17.09
N SER A 131 -17.09 27.70 -18.33
CA SER A 131 -15.94 26.84 -18.69
C SER A 131 -14.60 27.44 -18.27
N GLN A 132 -14.46 28.78 -18.35
CA GLN A 132 -13.28 29.51 -17.89
C GLN A 132 -13.09 29.41 -16.37
N GLN A 133 -14.16 29.55 -15.59
CA GLN A 133 -14.09 29.40 -14.13
C GLN A 133 -13.74 27.97 -13.72
N ILE A 134 -14.31 26.98 -14.39
CA ILE A 134 -13.98 25.56 -14.17
C ILE A 134 -12.51 25.28 -14.51
N GLN A 135 -12.00 25.88 -15.59
CA GLN A 135 -10.60 25.74 -15.97
C GLN A 135 -9.66 26.44 -14.98
N ALA A 136 -10.05 27.60 -14.44
CA ALA A 136 -9.31 28.30 -13.39
C ALA A 136 -9.21 27.45 -12.12
N ILE A 137 -10.33 26.88 -11.63
CA ILE A 137 -10.34 25.96 -10.49
C ILE A 137 -9.47 24.73 -10.79
N ARG A 138 -9.57 24.17 -12.00
CA ARG A 138 -8.72 23.04 -12.40
C ARG A 138 -7.23 23.41 -12.41
N GLN A 139 -6.86 24.63 -12.79
CA GLN A 139 -5.47 25.10 -12.78
C GLN A 139 -4.97 25.36 -11.35
N GLU A 140 -5.82 25.91 -10.49
CA GLU A 140 -5.54 26.11 -9.07
C GLU A 140 -5.24 24.78 -8.37
N TYR A 141 -6.04 23.74 -8.65
CA TYR A 141 -5.87 22.39 -8.11
C TYR A 141 -5.29 21.40 -9.13
N TRP A 142 -4.40 21.87 -10.03
CA TRP A 142 -3.94 21.08 -11.18
C TRP A 142 -3.25 19.78 -10.77
N SER A 143 -2.45 19.81 -9.70
CA SER A 143 -1.62 18.69 -9.24
C SER A 143 -2.48 17.52 -8.76
N MET A 144 -3.47 17.80 -7.90
CA MET A 144 -4.45 16.80 -7.45
C MET A 144 -5.26 16.28 -8.64
N ASN A 145 -5.78 17.17 -9.49
CA ASN A 145 -6.57 16.76 -10.64
C ASN A 145 -5.74 15.94 -11.64
N MET A 146 -4.45 16.21 -11.78
CA MET A 146 -3.52 15.40 -12.58
C MET A 146 -3.32 14.03 -11.93
N LEU A 147 -3.01 13.95 -10.63
CA LEU A 147 -2.79 12.69 -9.92
C LEU A 147 -4.01 11.78 -9.92
N VAL A 148 -5.18 12.36 -9.72
CA VAL A 148 -6.44 11.65 -9.85
C VAL A 148 -6.67 11.20 -11.30
N ARG A 149 -6.33 12.04 -12.28
CA ARG A 149 -6.49 11.72 -13.72
C ARG A 149 -5.50 10.68 -14.22
N LEU A 150 -4.31 10.57 -13.62
CA LEU A 150 -3.42 9.42 -13.83
C LEU A 150 -4.17 8.12 -13.55
N GLY A 151 -5.10 8.15 -12.61
CA GLY A 151 -5.93 7.04 -12.24
C GLY A 151 -5.19 6.07 -11.32
N GLU A 152 -5.98 5.33 -10.57
CA GLU A 152 -5.53 4.32 -9.61
C GLU A 152 -4.49 3.38 -10.23
N LEU A 153 -4.80 2.83 -11.41
CA LEU A 153 -3.95 1.84 -12.08
C LEU A 153 -2.54 2.37 -12.36
N ARG A 154 -2.39 3.62 -12.82
CA ARG A 154 -1.06 4.18 -13.11
C ARG A 154 -0.29 4.51 -11.85
N LEU A 155 -0.97 4.95 -10.78
CA LEU A 155 -0.32 5.16 -9.47
C LEU A 155 0.18 3.84 -8.89
N LEU A 156 -0.61 2.77 -9.00
CA LEU A 156 -0.20 1.42 -8.62
C LEU A 156 0.98 0.93 -9.47
N TRP A 157 1.03 1.25 -10.77
CA TRP A 157 2.20 0.94 -11.61
C TRP A 157 3.46 1.69 -11.18
N ILE A 158 3.38 2.99 -10.90
CA ILE A 158 4.52 3.77 -10.41
C ILE A 158 5.01 3.19 -9.08
N SER A 159 4.08 2.87 -8.18
CA SER A 159 4.38 2.24 -6.89
C SER A 159 5.09 0.88 -7.04
N THR A 160 4.59 0.04 -7.95
CA THR A 160 5.16 -1.26 -8.30
C THR A 160 6.58 -1.10 -8.85
N GLY A 161 6.79 -0.15 -9.78
CA GLY A 161 8.09 0.15 -10.35
C GLY A 161 9.11 0.64 -9.30
N LEU A 162 8.69 1.53 -8.41
CA LEU A 162 9.52 2.01 -7.30
C LEU A 162 9.87 0.89 -6.32
N SER A 163 8.93 -0.01 -6.04
CA SER A 163 9.15 -1.16 -5.14
C SER A 163 10.13 -2.17 -5.73
N LEU A 164 10.02 -2.48 -7.02
CA LEU A 164 10.98 -3.32 -7.75
C LEU A 164 12.38 -2.69 -7.79
N ALA A 165 12.47 -1.39 -8.06
CA ALA A 165 13.73 -0.65 -8.03
C ALA A 165 14.38 -0.68 -6.63
N ALA A 166 13.58 -0.61 -5.56
CA ALA A 166 14.04 -0.76 -4.18
C ALA A 166 14.69 -2.14 -3.96
N GLY A 167 14.01 -3.19 -4.39
CA GLY A 167 14.49 -4.58 -4.30
C GLY A 167 15.81 -4.81 -5.01
N ILE A 168 15.89 -4.41 -6.29
CA ILE A 168 17.10 -4.56 -7.10
C ILE A 168 18.26 -3.78 -6.48
N SER A 169 18.00 -2.54 -6.05
CA SER A 169 19.03 -1.70 -5.41
C SER A 169 19.52 -2.31 -4.09
N ALA A 170 18.62 -2.82 -3.25
CA ALA A 170 18.96 -3.46 -1.98
C ALA A 170 19.74 -4.77 -2.17
N ALA A 171 19.35 -5.58 -3.17
CA ALA A 171 20.04 -6.82 -3.51
C ALA A 171 21.46 -6.54 -4.04
N LEU A 172 21.61 -5.60 -4.97
CA LEU A 172 22.92 -5.20 -5.51
C LEU A 172 23.81 -4.61 -4.41
N PHE A 173 23.28 -3.70 -3.58
CA PHE A 173 24.05 -3.10 -2.48
C PHE A 173 24.55 -4.18 -1.51
N THR A 174 23.68 -5.11 -1.13
CA THR A 174 24.01 -6.22 -0.22
C THR A 174 25.00 -7.20 -0.84
N TRP A 175 24.92 -7.42 -2.16
CA TRP A 175 25.87 -8.27 -2.87
C TRP A 175 27.29 -7.70 -2.78
N PHE A 176 27.46 -6.38 -2.92
CA PHE A 176 28.77 -5.74 -2.86
C PHE A 176 29.26 -5.43 -1.43
N HIS A 177 28.35 -5.24 -0.48
CA HIS A 177 28.68 -4.90 0.91
C HIS A 177 27.87 -5.77 1.88
N PRO A 178 28.16 -7.08 1.99
CA PRO A 178 27.55 -7.91 3.01
C PRO A 178 28.05 -7.48 4.39
N GLY A 179 27.26 -6.67 5.09
CA GLY A 179 27.61 -6.11 6.40
C GLY A 179 26.63 -6.51 7.49
N ASN A 180 26.89 -6.02 8.71
CA ASN A 180 25.96 -6.21 9.84
C ASN A 180 24.59 -5.59 9.57
N LEU A 181 24.54 -4.45 8.87
CA LEU A 181 23.28 -3.81 8.48
C LEU A 181 22.44 -4.69 7.56
N SER A 182 23.06 -5.34 6.56
CA SER A 182 22.37 -6.29 5.68
C SER A 182 21.84 -7.50 6.45
N LYS A 183 22.59 -7.98 7.45
CA LYS A 183 22.13 -9.06 8.33
C LYS A 183 20.90 -8.62 9.13
N SER A 184 20.96 -7.45 9.77
CA SER A 184 19.82 -6.88 10.52
C SER A 184 18.60 -6.69 9.64
N PHE A 185 18.79 -6.13 8.43
CA PHE A 185 17.70 -5.90 7.49
C PHE A 185 17.10 -7.22 6.99
N ALA A 186 17.93 -8.19 6.62
CA ALA A 186 17.43 -9.50 6.19
C ALA A 186 16.65 -10.21 7.31
N SER A 187 17.12 -10.13 8.56
CA SER A 187 16.39 -10.65 9.72
C SER A 187 15.05 -9.96 9.92
N PHE A 188 15.03 -8.62 9.84
CA PHE A 188 13.79 -7.84 9.96
C PHE A 188 12.79 -8.18 8.84
N ALA A 189 13.26 -8.26 7.60
CA ALA A 189 12.46 -8.68 6.46
C ALA A 189 11.87 -10.08 6.67
N CYS A 190 12.65 -11.04 7.16
CA CYS A 190 12.15 -12.38 7.48
C CYS A 190 11.08 -12.34 8.59
N GLY A 191 11.23 -11.46 9.59
CA GLY A 191 10.19 -11.24 10.60
C GLY A 191 8.87 -10.78 9.99
N ILE A 192 8.92 -9.81 9.07
CA ILE A 192 7.72 -9.33 8.34
C ILE A 192 7.12 -10.41 7.46
N GLY A 193 7.96 -11.16 6.74
CA GLY A 193 7.49 -12.29 5.93
C GLY A 193 6.71 -13.30 6.76
N MET A 194 7.20 -13.62 7.95
CA MET A 194 6.51 -14.53 8.86
C MET A 194 5.23 -13.93 9.45
N TYR A 195 5.25 -12.64 9.83
CA TYR A 195 4.05 -11.91 10.25
C TYR A 195 2.95 -12.01 9.19
N GLN A 196 3.28 -11.74 7.93
CA GLN A 196 2.32 -11.83 6.83
C GLN A 196 1.83 -13.27 6.60
N LEU A 197 2.72 -14.26 6.73
CA LEU A 197 2.37 -15.67 6.54
C LEU A 197 1.33 -16.12 7.56
N ILE A 198 1.60 -15.87 8.84
CA ILE A 198 0.72 -16.26 9.96
C ILE A 198 -0.57 -15.45 9.93
N GLY A 199 -0.49 -14.14 9.70
CA GLY A 199 -1.66 -13.28 9.58
C GLY A 199 -2.59 -13.72 8.46
N SER A 200 -2.02 -14.05 7.29
CA SER A 200 -2.79 -14.57 6.15
C SER A 200 -3.35 -15.96 6.40
N TRP A 201 -2.58 -16.83 7.06
CA TRP A 201 -3.00 -18.21 7.34
C TRP A 201 -4.15 -18.26 8.36
N LEU A 202 -4.00 -17.58 9.49
CA LEU A 202 -5.05 -17.50 10.52
C LEU A 202 -6.23 -16.63 10.08
N GLY A 203 -5.99 -15.55 9.33
CA GLY A 203 -7.04 -14.69 8.80
C GLY A 203 -7.94 -15.38 7.77
N ARG A 204 -7.47 -16.46 7.13
CA ARG A 204 -8.29 -17.30 6.23
C ARG A 204 -9.15 -18.33 6.95
N VAL A 205 -8.97 -18.53 8.25
CA VAL A 205 -9.81 -19.44 9.03
C VAL A 205 -11.23 -18.84 9.08
N PRO A 206 -12.25 -19.54 8.55
CA PRO A 206 -13.62 -19.07 8.61
C PRO A 206 -14.03 -18.82 10.06
N TYR A 207 -14.58 -17.64 10.34
CA TYR A 207 -14.98 -17.25 11.69
C TYR A 207 -16.00 -18.22 12.30
N THR A 208 -16.84 -18.85 11.47
CA THR A 208 -17.80 -19.88 11.87
C THR A 208 -17.17 -21.11 12.54
N LEU A 209 -15.89 -21.38 12.30
CA LEU A 209 -15.15 -22.47 12.97
C LEU A 209 -14.65 -22.07 14.36
N VAL A 210 -14.55 -20.78 14.64
CA VAL A 210 -13.95 -20.24 15.86
C VAL A 210 -15.02 -19.77 16.86
N THR A 211 -16.22 -19.41 16.37
CA THR A 211 -17.37 -19.04 17.21
C THR A 211 -17.75 -20.07 18.29
N PRO A 212 -17.66 -21.39 18.08
CA PRO A 212 -18.03 -22.36 19.12
C PRO A 212 -17.09 -22.32 20.34
N TYR A 213 -15.90 -21.72 20.19
CA TYR A 213 -14.92 -21.57 21.27
C TYR A 213 -15.06 -20.25 22.03
N GLY A 214 -16.12 -19.48 21.78
CA GLY A 214 -16.42 -18.25 22.53
C GLY A 214 -15.66 -17.01 22.07
N PHE A 215 -14.99 -17.05 20.91
CA PHE A 215 -14.33 -15.87 20.35
C PHE A 215 -15.36 -14.95 19.69
N THR A 216 -15.27 -13.65 20.00
CA THR A 216 -15.90 -12.55 19.25
C THR A 216 -15.03 -12.14 18.06
N PRO A 217 -15.54 -11.40 17.05
CA PRO A 217 -14.74 -10.99 15.89
C PRO A 217 -13.52 -10.15 16.28
N GLU A 218 -13.69 -9.25 17.25
CA GLU A 218 -12.62 -8.39 17.78
C GLU A 218 -11.55 -9.19 18.52
N SER A 219 -11.95 -10.15 19.35
CA SER A 219 -11.01 -11.02 20.07
C SER A 219 -10.23 -11.92 19.12
N TRP A 220 -10.87 -12.46 18.08
CA TRP A 220 -10.20 -13.26 17.05
C TRP A 220 -9.21 -12.41 16.26
N GLY A 221 -9.60 -11.21 15.81
CA GLY A 221 -8.69 -10.27 15.13
C GLY A 221 -7.45 -9.93 15.97
N SER A 222 -7.62 -9.80 17.29
CA SER A 222 -6.52 -9.58 18.23
C SER A 222 -5.61 -10.80 18.35
N VAL A 223 -6.16 -12.01 18.39
CA VAL A 223 -5.38 -13.27 18.40
C VAL A 223 -4.59 -13.45 17.11
N VAL A 224 -5.21 -13.22 15.96
CA VAL A 224 -4.55 -13.27 14.64
C VAL A 224 -3.38 -12.29 14.59
N SER A 225 -3.63 -11.03 14.97
CA SER A 225 -2.60 -9.98 14.96
C SER A 225 -1.49 -10.26 15.97
N GLY A 226 -1.85 -10.65 17.19
CA GLY A 226 -0.89 -10.95 18.27
C GLY A 226 0.01 -12.14 17.94
N SER A 227 -0.57 -13.24 17.45
CA SER A 227 0.20 -14.41 17.02
C SER A 227 1.11 -14.10 15.83
N ALA A 228 0.64 -13.33 14.86
CA ALA A 228 1.46 -12.88 13.73
C ALA A 228 2.65 -12.02 14.21
N ILE A 229 2.43 -11.08 15.13
CA ILE A 229 3.49 -10.22 15.69
C ILE A 229 4.53 -11.08 16.43
N VAL A 230 4.07 -11.93 17.36
CA VAL A 230 4.96 -12.80 18.15
C VAL A 230 5.79 -13.69 17.25
N THR A 231 5.18 -14.35 16.27
CA THR A 231 5.90 -15.23 15.34
C THR A 231 6.86 -14.45 14.45
N GLY A 232 6.49 -13.24 14.02
CA GLY A 232 7.38 -12.35 13.27
C GLY A 232 8.61 -11.93 14.08
N VAL A 233 8.44 -11.53 15.34
CA VAL A 233 9.56 -11.16 16.23
C VAL A 233 10.47 -12.36 16.51
N ILE A 234 9.90 -13.54 16.77
CA ILE A 234 10.68 -14.78 16.97
C ILE A 234 11.49 -15.11 15.72
N THR A 235 10.89 -15.04 14.53
CA THR A 235 11.62 -15.29 13.27
C THR A 235 12.73 -14.27 13.06
N MET A 236 12.48 -12.98 13.32
CA MET A 236 13.52 -11.95 13.24
C MET A 236 14.73 -12.28 14.15
N LEU A 237 14.48 -12.61 15.41
CA LEU A 237 15.52 -12.93 16.39
C LEU A 237 16.26 -14.22 16.03
N THR A 238 15.55 -15.23 15.53
CA THR A 238 16.17 -16.51 15.16
C THR A 238 16.98 -16.42 13.87
N THR A 239 16.51 -15.68 12.86
CA THR A 239 17.28 -15.37 11.65
C THR A 239 18.53 -14.56 12.01
N ALA A 240 18.43 -13.59 12.92
CA ALA A 240 19.56 -12.87 13.47
C ALA A 240 20.60 -13.84 14.08
N LEU A 241 20.17 -14.72 14.98
CA LEU A 241 21.05 -15.71 15.61
C LEU A 241 21.74 -16.60 14.58
N LEU A 242 21.04 -17.05 13.52
CA LEU A 242 21.64 -17.84 12.44
C LEU A 242 22.76 -17.11 11.69
N LEU A 243 22.58 -15.81 11.46
CA LEU A 243 23.51 -14.97 10.69
C LEU A 243 24.72 -14.51 11.51
N TRP A 244 24.61 -14.45 12.84
CA TRP A 244 25.69 -14.01 13.73
C TRP A 244 26.40 -15.13 14.50
N SER A 245 25.71 -16.23 14.85
CA SER A 245 26.24 -17.23 15.79
C SER A 245 26.28 -18.64 15.21
N SER A 246 27.29 -19.43 15.58
CA SER A 246 27.32 -20.87 15.25
C SER A 246 26.43 -21.67 16.18
N LEU A 247 25.34 -22.19 15.64
CA LEU A 247 24.38 -23.03 16.36
C LEU A 247 24.62 -24.51 16.08
N ASN A 248 24.17 -25.36 17.00
CA ASN A 248 24.16 -26.81 16.85
C ASN A 248 23.31 -27.23 15.63
N ARG A 249 23.63 -28.37 15.00
CA ARG A 249 22.97 -28.83 13.75
C ARG A 249 21.45 -28.89 13.85
N PHE A 250 20.92 -29.32 14.98
CA PHE A 250 19.46 -29.43 15.20
C PHE A 250 18.77 -28.06 15.31
N SER A 251 19.32 -27.14 16.10
CA SER A 251 18.81 -25.76 16.15
C SER A 251 18.91 -25.09 14.78
N LYS A 252 19.98 -25.37 14.03
CA LYS A 252 20.19 -24.84 12.69
C LYS A 252 19.12 -25.26 11.69
N SER A 253 18.68 -26.54 11.67
CA SER A 253 17.61 -26.98 10.76
C SER A 253 16.27 -26.32 11.09
N LEU A 254 15.89 -26.29 12.36
CA LEU A 254 14.61 -25.70 12.77
C LEU A 254 14.55 -24.22 12.43
N LEU A 255 15.61 -23.47 12.75
CA LEU A 255 15.66 -22.05 12.46
C LEU A 255 15.76 -21.78 10.95
N SER A 256 16.48 -22.62 10.18
CA SER A 256 16.54 -22.46 8.72
C SER A 256 15.18 -22.68 8.07
N ILE A 257 14.38 -23.62 8.55
CA ILE A 257 13.01 -23.86 8.07
C ILE A 257 12.14 -22.63 8.32
N SER A 258 12.15 -22.09 9.54
CA SER A 258 11.36 -20.88 9.89
C SER A 258 11.72 -19.67 9.02
N THR A 259 13.02 -19.43 8.83
CA THR A 259 13.53 -18.34 8.00
C THR A 259 13.17 -18.54 6.52
N SER A 260 13.15 -19.80 6.06
CA SER A 260 12.79 -20.12 4.67
C SER A 260 11.29 -19.95 4.41
N ALA A 261 10.44 -20.27 5.38
CA ALA A 261 9.00 -19.98 5.30
C ALA A 261 8.73 -18.47 5.22
N ALA A 262 9.53 -17.65 5.91
CA ALA A 262 9.46 -16.21 5.76
C ALA A 262 9.86 -15.72 4.36
N ILE A 263 10.94 -16.27 3.78
CA ILE A 263 11.36 -15.96 2.41
C ILE A 263 10.28 -16.40 1.39
N PHE A 264 9.65 -17.56 1.59
CA PHE A 264 8.50 -18.00 0.79
C PHE A 264 7.42 -16.91 0.79
N SER A 265 7.02 -16.44 1.98
CA SER A 265 5.96 -15.45 2.15
C SER A 265 6.30 -14.11 1.47
N LEU A 266 7.51 -13.59 1.69
CA LEU A 266 7.98 -12.36 1.04
C LEU A 266 7.97 -12.48 -0.48
N CYS A 267 8.45 -13.61 -1.00
CA CYS A 267 8.52 -13.88 -2.43
C CYS A 267 7.13 -14.00 -3.03
N TRP A 268 6.27 -14.83 -2.42
CA TRP A 268 4.89 -15.04 -2.83
C TRP A 268 4.17 -13.71 -2.95
N TRP A 269 4.23 -12.91 -1.89
CA TRP A 269 3.51 -11.66 -1.84
C TRP A 269 4.08 -10.60 -2.81
N SER A 270 5.41 -10.47 -2.87
CA SER A 270 6.08 -9.57 -3.82
C SER A 270 5.76 -9.93 -5.27
N LEU A 271 5.79 -11.21 -5.61
CA LEU A 271 5.55 -11.66 -6.98
C LEU A 271 4.07 -11.58 -7.36
N THR A 272 3.15 -11.99 -6.48
CA THR A 272 1.71 -11.91 -6.74
C THR A 272 1.27 -10.48 -7.01
N TRP A 273 1.72 -9.52 -6.19
CA TRP A 273 1.40 -8.11 -6.38
C TRP A 273 1.97 -7.61 -7.71
N ASN A 274 3.27 -7.79 -7.93
CA ASN A 274 3.94 -7.24 -9.09
C ASN A 274 3.48 -7.89 -10.40
N SER A 275 3.20 -9.20 -10.42
CA SER A 275 2.76 -9.89 -11.65
C SER A 275 1.42 -9.39 -12.14
N ASN A 276 0.46 -9.18 -11.24
CA ASN A 276 -0.88 -8.71 -11.61
C ASN A 276 -0.83 -7.29 -12.21
N HIS A 277 -0.01 -6.41 -11.64
CA HIS A 277 0.14 -5.05 -12.13
C HIS A 277 1.07 -4.92 -13.35
N LEU A 278 2.09 -5.77 -13.49
CA LEU A 278 2.93 -5.82 -14.69
C LEU A 278 2.15 -6.34 -15.91
N LEU A 279 1.28 -7.34 -15.73
CA LEU A 279 0.46 -7.87 -16.81
C LEU A 279 -0.59 -6.85 -17.28
N SER A 280 -1.15 -6.05 -16.37
CA SER A 280 -2.00 -4.93 -16.78
C SER A 280 -1.21 -3.84 -17.50
N LEU A 281 0.02 -3.55 -17.09
CA LEU A 281 0.92 -2.60 -17.78
C LEU A 281 1.21 -3.00 -19.22
N LEU A 282 1.38 -4.30 -19.49
CA LEU A 282 1.61 -4.82 -20.82
C LEU A 282 0.32 -4.91 -21.67
N GLY A 283 -0.84 -4.50 -21.14
CA GLY A 283 -2.14 -4.66 -21.80
C GLY A 283 -2.58 -6.12 -21.94
N LEU A 284 -1.98 -7.03 -21.17
CA LEU A 284 -2.23 -8.47 -21.23
C LEU A 284 -3.28 -8.91 -20.19
N ALA A 285 -3.62 -8.08 -19.21
CA ALA A 285 -4.52 -8.47 -18.12
C ALA A 285 -5.89 -8.99 -18.60
N ASP A 286 -6.50 -8.37 -19.62
CA ASP A 286 -7.82 -8.78 -20.13
C ASP A 286 -7.77 -10.10 -20.91
N MET A 287 -6.67 -10.37 -21.63
CA MET A 287 -6.46 -11.67 -22.29
C MET A 287 -6.29 -12.80 -21.26
N PHE A 288 -5.67 -12.49 -20.12
CA PHE A 288 -5.39 -13.48 -19.07
C PHE A 288 -6.57 -13.68 -18.09
N SER A 289 -7.44 -12.67 -17.92
CA SER A 289 -8.61 -12.76 -17.03
C SER A 289 -9.75 -13.60 -17.62
N GLN A 290 -9.98 -13.52 -18.93
CA GLN A 290 -11.08 -14.23 -19.59
C GLN A 290 -10.81 -15.73 -19.84
N GLN A 291 -9.56 -16.16 -19.84
CA GLN A 291 -9.17 -17.55 -20.20
C GLN A 291 -8.66 -18.39 -19.01
N GLY A 292 -8.85 -17.95 -17.77
CA GLY A 292 -8.47 -18.73 -16.58
C GLY A 292 -6.96 -18.77 -16.27
N TYR A 293 -6.13 -17.99 -16.99
CA TYR A 293 -4.68 -17.95 -16.79
C TYR A 293 -4.25 -17.24 -15.51
N SER A 294 -5.13 -16.48 -14.84
CA SER A 294 -4.86 -15.92 -13.52
C SER A 294 -4.48 -17.00 -12.51
N TYR A 295 -5.13 -18.17 -12.58
CA TYR A 295 -4.79 -19.34 -11.76
C TYR A 295 -3.40 -19.91 -12.10
N LEU A 296 -3.06 -19.99 -13.39
CA LEU A 296 -1.75 -20.49 -13.85
C LEU A 296 -0.60 -19.56 -13.41
N ILE A 297 -0.79 -18.24 -13.48
CA ILE A 297 0.20 -17.27 -12.98
C ILE A 297 0.41 -17.44 -11.47
N MET A 298 -0.68 -17.59 -10.71
CA MET A 298 -0.58 -17.84 -9.27
C MET A 298 0.15 -19.14 -8.96
N GLN A 299 -0.07 -20.21 -9.73
CA GLN A 299 0.68 -21.46 -9.59
C GLN A 299 2.18 -21.27 -9.89
N ILE A 300 2.53 -20.54 -10.95
CA ILE A 300 3.94 -20.24 -11.28
C ILE A 300 4.59 -19.47 -10.14
N VAL A 301 3.93 -18.43 -9.63
CA VAL A 301 4.41 -17.65 -8.48
C VAL A 301 4.61 -18.56 -7.26
N GLN A 302 3.74 -19.55 -7.07
CA GLN A 302 3.83 -20.51 -5.96
C GLN A 302 5.07 -21.37 -6.09
N VAL A 303 5.26 -21.97 -7.28
CA VAL A 303 6.40 -22.85 -7.57
C VAL A 303 7.71 -22.08 -7.41
N VAL A 304 7.81 -20.87 -7.96
CA VAL A 304 8.99 -20.02 -7.82
C VAL A 304 9.28 -19.70 -6.35
N SER A 305 8.25 -19.35 -5.58
CA SER A 305 8.39 -19.04 -4.15
C SER A 305 8.84 -20.25 -3.34
N ILE A 306 8.33 -21.45 -3.65
CA ILE A 306 8.76 -22.71 -3.03
C ILE A 306 10.24 -22.99 -3.34
N LEU A 307 10.64 -22.88 -4.62
CA LEU A 307 12.02 -23.10 -5.04
C LEU A 307 12.99 -22.16 -4.31
N LEU A 308 12.62 -20.88 -4.16
CA LEU A 308 13.43 -19.89 -3.44
C LEU A 308 13.49 -20.17 -1.94
N ALA A 309 12.41 -20.63 -1.33
CA ALA A 309 12.40 -21.04 0.07
C ALA A 309 13.30 -22.25 0.32
N VAL A 310 13.23 -23.27 -0.54
CA VAL A 310 14.12 -24.44 -0.48
C VAL A 310 15.58 -24.02 -0.67
N ALA A 311 15.86 -23.12 -1.61
CA ALA A 311 17.20 -22.58 -1.80
C ALA A 311 17.68 -21.82 -0.55
N ALA A 312 16.84 -20.99 0.07
CA ALA A 312 17.18 -20.30 1.31
C ALA A 312 17.52 -21.28 2.45
N ALA A 313 16.74 -22.36 2.59
CA ALA A 313 17.00 -23.40 3.57
C ALA A 313 18.38 -24.05 3.36
N ILE A 314 18.69 -24.42 2.12
CA ILE A 314 19.98 -25.03 1.76
C ILE A 314 21.13 -24.05 2.00
N LEU A 315 20.97 -22.77 1.62
CA LEU A 315 22.00 -21.75 1.80
C LEU A 315 22.33 -21.51 3.29
N LEU A 316 21.30 -21.41 4.13
CA LEU A 316 21.44 -21.27 5.59
C LEU A 316 21.98 -22.55 6.22
N TRP A 317 21.62 -23.72 5.68
CA TRP A 317 22.14 -25.02 6.13
C TRP A 317 23.63 -25.19 5.81
N LEU A 318 24.09 -24.79 4.63
CA LEU A 318 25.51 -24.85 4.25
C LEU A 318 26.36 -23.85 5.04
N ARG A 319 25.83 -22.63 5.25
CA ARG A 319 26.45 -21.56 6.07
C ARG A 319 27.91 -21.26 5.71
N THR A 320 28.24 -21.22 4.42
CA THR A 320 29.51 -20.66 3.93
C THR A 320 29.39 -19.15 3.79
N ASN A 321 30.51 -18.42 3.74
CA ASN A 321 30.48 -16.97 3.51
C ASN A 321 29.72 -16.60 2.23
N GLN A 322 29.90 -17.39 1.17
CA GLN A 322 29.18 -17.22 -0.09
C GLN A 322 27.69 -17.56 0.03
N SER A 323 27.30 -18.57 0.82
CA SER A 323 25.89 -18.93 0.99
C SER A 323 25.14 -17.90 1.82
N ILE A 324 25.78 -17.36 2.87
CA ILE A 324 25.24 -16.25 3.66
C ILE A 324 25.07 -15.01 2.77
N GLN A 325 26.08 -14.67 1.96
CA GLN A 325 25.99 -13.54 1.04
C GLN A 325 24.81 -13.68 0.06
N ARG A 326 24.63 -14.85 -0.55
CA ARG A 326 23.48 -15.13 -1.45
C ARG A 326 22.15 -15.03 -0.72
N PHE A 327 22.05 -15.59 0.49
CA PHE A 327 20.86 -15.47 1.32
C PHE A 327 20.54 -14.01 1.66
N LEU A 328 21.54 -13.21 2.05
CA LEU A 328 21.36 -11.80 2.36
C LEU A 328 20.84 -11.03 1.14
N CYS A 329 21.30 -11.35 -0.07
CA CYS A 329 20.82 -10.70 -1.29
C CYS A 329 19.35 -11.02 -1.57
N LEU A 330 18.96 -12.29 -1.40
CA LEU A 330 17.57 -12.72 -1.52
C LEU A 330 16.68 -12.03 -0.47
N GLY A 331 17.07 -12.12 0.80
CA GLY A 331 16.31 -11.56 1.92
C GLY A 331 16.19 -10.03 1.85
N CYS A 332 17.27 -9.31 1.54
CA CYS A 332 17.23 -7.86 1.41
C CYS A 332 16.46 -7.41 0.17
N GLY A 333 16.61 -8.12 -0.97
CA GLY A 333 15.91 -7.80 -2.20
C GLY A 333 14.40 -7.93 -2.04
N PHE A 334 13.91 -9.14 -1.73
CA PHE A 334 12.46 -9.37 -1.55
C PHE A 334 11.88 -8.62 -0.35
N GLY A 335 12.66 -8.48 0.73
CA GLY A 335 12.27 -7.68 1.88
C GLY A 335 12.01 -6.21 1.53
N ALA A 336 12.89 -5.60 0.73
CA ALA A 336 12.73 -4.22 0.30
C ALA A 336 11.54 -4.04 -0.66
N ILE A 337 11.30 -4.98 -1.58
CA ILE A 337 10.11 -4.96 -2.46
C ILE A 337 8.86 -4.98 -1.60
N ALA A 338 8.74 -5.97 -0.71
CA ALA A 338 7.56 -6.12 0.13
C ALA A 338 7.31 -4.87 1.00
N LEU A 339 8.34 -4.38 1.68
CA LEU A 339 8.19 -3.19 2.52
C LEU A 339 7.78 -1.95 1.73
N ALA A 340 8.41 -1.70 0.58
CA ALA A 340 8.05 -0.58 -0.28
C ALA A 340 6.62 -0.69 -0.81
N THR A 341 6.21 -1.88 -1.26
CA THR A 341 4.85 -2.15 -1.75
C THR A 341 3.82 -1.88 -0.66
N ASN A 342 4.01 -2.39 0.56
CA ASN A 342 3.07 -2.17 1.68
C ASN A 342 2.97 -0.69 2.04
N LEU A 343 4.12 -0.02 2.15
CA LEU A 343 4.17 1.40 2.52
C LEU A 343 3.42 2.23 1.49
N LEU A 344 3.72 2.03 0.21
CA LEU A 344 3.11 2.79 -0.88
C LEU A 344 1.63 2.48 -1.03
N LEU A 345 1.21 1.22 -0.91
CA LEU A 345 -0.20 0.85 -0.94
C LEU A 345 -0.97 1.48 0.22
N SER A 346 -0.45 1.33 1.44
CA SER A 346 -1.10 1.90 2.64
C SER A 346 -1.19 3.41 2.55
N LEU A 347 -0.18 4.06 1.96
CA LEU A 347 -0.18 5.51 1.75
C LEU A 347 -1.16 5.92 0.66
N LEU A 348 -1.24 5.21 -0.46
CA LEU A 348 -2.21 5.50 -1.51
C LEU A 348 -3.65 5.31 -1.03
N LEU A 349 -3.93 4.24 -0.28
CA LEU A 349 -5.22 4.00 0.37
C LEU A 349 -5.52 5.09 1.41
N GLY A 350 -4.57 5.38 2.30
CA GLY A 350 -4.75 6.36 3.38
C GLY A 350 -4.89 7.81 2.91
N LEU A 351 -4.38 8.15 1.73
CA LEU A 351 -4.55 9.48 1.13
C LEU A 351 -5.76 9.57 0.17
N GLY A 352 -6.42 8.44 -0.11
CA GLY A 352 -7.62 8.38 -0.96
C GLY A 352 -7.33 8.45 -2.46
N TYR A 353 -6.15 7.98 -2.88
CA TYR A 353 -5.80 7.85 -4.30
C TYR A 353 -6.27 6.52 -4.92
N VAL A 354 -6.52 5.52 -4.08
CA VAL A 354 -6.88 4.15 -4.44
C VAL A 354 -8.04 3.73 -3.54
N ASP A 355 -8.98 2.95 -4.08
CA ASP A 355 -10.14 2.39 -3.39
C ASP A 355 -9.95 0.91 -3.00
#